data_AF-A0A965FGE6-F1
#
_entry.id   AF-A0A965FGE6-F1
#
_cell.length_a   1.000
_cell.length_b   1.000
_cell.length_c   1.000
_cell.angle_alpha   90.00
_cell.angle_beta   90.00
_cell.angle_gamma   90.00
#
_symmetry.space_group_name_H-M   'P 1'
#
loop_
_entity.id
_entity.type
_entity.pdbx_description
1 polymer ?
#
loop_
_entity_poly.entity_id
_entity_poly.type
_entity_poly.pdbx_seq_one_letter_code
_entity_poly.pdbx_strand_id
1 'polypeptide(L)'
;MVTKQQPEHIESAWNWFVSKYEKQGYRSLNQFAIATGMQKSSLSRYFHLEREIPSGTIGKLCKELKVSPEELLKAVGALGWPAKPTRSRK
;
A
#
# COMPACT_ATOMS: atom_id res chain seq x y z
N MET A 1 12.54 4.07 17.91
CA MET A 1 13.45 3.26 17.06
C MET A 1 12.66 2.90 15.82
N VAL A 2 12.92 3.53 14.66
CA VAL A 2 12.17 3.25 13.43
C VAL A 2 12.62 1.88 12.93
N THR A 3 11.79 0.86 13.15
CA THR A 3 11.97 -0.47 12.57
C THR A 3 12.09 -0.32 11.06
N LYS A 4 13.30 -0.50 10.53
CA LYS A 4 13.51 -0.64 9.08
C LYS A 4 12.65 -1.81 8.63
N GLN A 5 11.56 -1.50 7.92
CA GLN A 5 10.72 -2.53 7.32
C GLN A 5 11.58 -3.36 6.37
N GLN A 6 11.44 -4.68 6.41
CA GLN A 6 12.24 -5.57 5.57
C GLN A 6 11.95 -5.26 4.08
N PRO A 7 12.96 -5.33 3.18
CA PRO A 7 12.77 -5.01 1.76
C PRO A 7 11.69 -5.87 1.10
N GLU A 8 11.54 -7.14 1.52
CA GLU A 8 10.48 -8.05 1.07
C GLU A 8 9.06 -7.50 1.33
N HIS A 9 8.89 -6.74 2.41
CA HIS A 9 7.60 -6.18 2.81
C HIS A 9 7.24 -4.95 1.97
N ILE A 10 8.23 -4.12 1.68
CA ILE A 10 8.11 -2.97 0.79
C ILE A 10 7.67 -3.44 -0.60
N GLU A 11 8.33 -4.46 -1.14
CA GLU A 11 7.96 -5.04 -2.43
C GLU A 11 6.55 -5.66 -2.41
N SER A 12 6.19 -6.36 -1.32
CA SER A 12 4.86 -6.95 -1.17
C SER A 12 3.75 -5.90 -1.12
N ALA A 13 3.94 -4.83 -0.35
CA ALA A 13 3.01 -3.71 -0.24
C ALA A 13 2.84 -2.98 -1.58
N TRP A 14 3.96 -2.74 -2.27
CA TRP A 14 3.99 -2.13 -3.58
C TRP A 14 3.28 -2.99 -4.63
N ASN A 15 3.59 -4.28 -4.71
CA ASN A 15 2.95 -5.20 -5.65
C ASN A 15 1.44 -5.34 -5.40
N TRP A 16 1.02 -5.37 -4.13
CA TRP A 16 -0.40 -5.35 -3.77
C TRP A 16 -1.08 -4.08 -4.29
N PHE A 17 -0.47 -2.92 -4.08
CA PHE A 17 -1.01 -1.63 -4.52
C PHE A 17 -1.10 -1.55 -6.05
N VAL A 18 -0.05 -1.99 -6.75
CA VAL A 18 -0.01 -2.09 -8.22
C VAL A 18 -1.16 -2.96 -8.72
N SER A 19 -1.29 -4.17 -8.19
CA SER A 19 -2.38 -5.08 -8.59
C SER A 19 -3.76 -4.48 -8.34
N LYS A 20 -3.96 -3.74 -7.25
CA LYS A 20 -5.26 -3.12 -6.92
C LYS A 20 -5.60 -1.98 -7.87
N TYR A 21 -4.70 -1.04 -8.15
CA TYR A 21 -5.02 0.05 -9.08
C TYR A 21 -5.14 -0.47 -10.52
N GLU A 22 -4.34 -1.47 -10.92
CA GLU A 22 -4.45 -2.07 -12.26
C GLU A 22 -5.79 -2.77 -12.46
N LYS A 23 -6.30 -3.44 -11.42
CA LYS A 23 -7.65 -4.02 -11.42
C LYS A 23 -8.77 -2.98 -11.55
N GLN A 24 -8.53 -1.74 -11.13
CA GLN A 24 -9.48 -0.64 -11.35
C GLN A 24 -9.39 -0.04 -12.76
N GLY A 25 -8.48 -0.54 -13.60
CA GLY A 25 -8.27 -0.07 -14.97
C GLY A 25 -7.24 1.05 -15.11
N TYR A 26 -6.53 1.41 -14.04
CA TYR A 26 -5.45 2.39 -14.12
C TYR A 26 -4.19 1.73 -14.70
N ARG A 27 -3.66 2.28 -15.80
CA ARG A 27 -2.48 1.72 -16.48
C ARG A 27 -1.16 2.07 -15.80
N SER A 28 -1.16 3.04 -14.88
CA SER A 28 0.06 3.49 -14.20
C SER A 28 -0.27 4.23 -12.91
N LEU A 29 0.73 4.26 -12.01
CA LEU A 29 0.66 5.09 -10.80
C LEU A 29 0.35 6.56 -11.12
N ASN A 30 0.88 7.10 -12.22
CA ASN A 30 0.62 8.49 -12.58
C ASN A 30 -0.87 8.74 -12.87
N GLN A 31 -1.51 7.81 -13.56
CA GLN A 31 -2.94 7.90 -13.86
C GLN A 31 -3.79 7.79 -12.59
N PHE A 32 -3.41 6.87 -11.68
CA PHE A 32 -4.04 6.75 -10.37
C PHE A 32 -3.85 8.01 -9.51
N ALA A 33 -2.66 8.61 -9.55
CA ALA A 33 -2.33 9.84 -8.84
C ALA A 33 -3.20 11.02 -9.31
N ILE A 34 -3.40 11.15 -10.62
CA ILE A 34 -4.30 12.14 -11.21
C ILE A 34 -5.75 11.88 -10.76
N ALA A 35 -6.22 10.64 -10.82
CA ALA A 35 -7.59 10.28 -10.43
C ALA A 35 -7.87 10.56 -8.94
N THR A 36 -6.91 10.29 -8.07
CA THR A 36 -7.01 10.55 -6.62
C THR A 36 -6.70 12.00 -6.24
N GLY A 37 -6.18 12.82 -7.15
CA GLY A 37 -5.69 14.18 -6.88
C GLY A 37 -4.47 14.21 -5.96
N MET A 38 -3.66 13.14 -5.96
CA MET A 38 -2.46 13.00 -5.13
C MET A 38 -1.19 13.10 -5.98
N GLN A 39 -0.07 13.42 -5.32
CA GLN A 39 1.23 13.38 -5.99
C GLN A 39 1.75 11.95 -6.10
N LYS A 40 2.24 11.59 -7.29
CA LYS A 40 2.93 10.30 -7.56
C LYS A 40 4.04 10.04 -6.54
N SER A 41 4.84 11.06 -6.21
CA SER A 41 5.94 10.96 -5.25
C SER A 41 5.46 10.58 -3.84
N SER A 42 4.30 11.11 -3.43
CA SER A 42 3.72 10.82 -2.12
C SER A 42 3.19 9.40 -2.07
N LEU A 43 2.46 8.97 -3.12
CA LEU A 43 1.95 7.61 -3.23
C LEU A 43 3.07 6.58 -3.22
N SER A 44 4.14 6.83 -3.99
CA SER A 44 5.31 5.96 -4.02
C SER A 44 5.89 5.77 -2.61
N ARG A 45 6.13 6.86 -1.87
CA ARG A 45 6.67 6.78 -0.49
C ARG A 45 5.74 6.06 0.48
N TYR A 46 4.43 6.22 0.32
CA TYR A 46 3.43 5.56 1.16
C TYR A 46 3.46 4.05 0.99
N PHE A 47 3.45 3.56 -0.25
CA PHE A 47 3.43 2.13 -0.53
C PHE A 47 4.82 1.48 -0.51
N HIS A 48 5.89 2.28 -0.54
CA HIS A 48 7.25 1.85 -0.20
C HIS A 48 7.53 1.89 1.31
N LEU A 49 6.53 2.25 2.14
CA LEU A 49 6.64 2.29 3.60
C LEU A 49 7.74 3.25 4.10
N GLU A 50 8.15 4.20 3.26
CA GLU A 50 9.09 5.28 3.60
C GLU A 50 8.39 6.37 4.41
N ARG A 51 7.06 6.46 4.29
CA ARG A 51 6.23 7.44 4.99
C ARG A 51 4.87 6.86 5.34
N GLU A 52 4.36 7.22 6.51
CA GLU A 52 3.01 6.86 6.94
C GLU A 52 1.93 7.58 6.11
N ILE A 53 0.82 6.88 5.85
CA ILE A 53 -0.32 7.45 5.14
C ILE A 53 -1.12 8.32 6.11
N PRO A 54 -1.35 9.61 5.80
CA PRO A 54 -2.20 10.47 6.62
C PRO A 54 -3.63 9.93 6.68
N SER A 55 -4.28 10.01 7.85
CA SER A 55 -5.67 9.54 8.04
C SER A 55 -6.66 10.13 7.03
N GLY A 56 -6.53 11.42 6.70
CA GLY A 56 -7.34 12.09 5.67
C GLY A 56 -7.12 11.56 4.25
N THR A 57 -6.03 10.85 4.00
CA THR A 57 -5.69 10.22 2.72
C THR A 57 -6.21 8.79 2.61
N ILE A 58 -6.30 8.06 3.73
CA ILE A 58 -6.79 6.68 3.78
C ILE A 58 -8.17 6.57 3.12
N GLY A 59 -9.12 7.44 3.49
CA GLY A 59 -10.48 7.40 2.93
C GLY A 59 -10.52 7.56 1.41
N LYS A 60 -9.69 8.44 0.84
CA LYS A 60 -9.57 8.63 -0.61
C LYS A 60 -8.99 7.39 -1.29
N LEU A 61 -7.92 6.82 -0.72
CA LEU A 61 -7.29 5.61 -1.23
C LEU A 61 -8.25 4.43 -1.21
N CYS A 62 -8.97 4.22 -0.10
CA CYS A 62 -9.96 3.16 0.02
C CYS A 62 -11.07 3.29 -1.03
N LYS A 63 -11.56 4.52 -1.25
CA LYS A 63 -12.60 4.78 -2.24
C LYS A 63 -12.15 4.47 -3.66
N GLU A 64 -10.97 4.96 -4.06
CA GLU A 64 -10.50 4.75 -5.45
C GLU A 64 -9.96 3.36 -5.71
N LEU A 65 -9.30 2.74 -4.73
CA LEU A 65 -8.86 1.34 -4.86
C LEU A 65 -10.03 0.36 -4.69
N LYS A 66 -11.22 0.83 -4.26
CA LYS A 66 -12.37 0.03 -3.81
C LYS A 66 -11.96 -1.09 -2.86
N VAL A 67 -11.19 -0.73 -1.84
CA VAL A 67 -10.72 -1.64 -0.79
C VAL A 67 -11.21 -1.15 0.56
N SER A 68 -11.35 -2.07 1.50
CA SER A 68 -11.66 -1.70 2.88
C SER A 68 -10.43 -1.08 3.55
N PRO A 69 -10.61 -0.17 4.54
CA PRO A 69 -9.50 0.38 5.33
C PRO A 69 -8.60 -0.69 5.94
N GLU A 70 -9.19 -1.79 6.39
CA GLU A 70 -8.46 -2.95 6.92
C GLU A 70 -7.53 -3.59 5.88
N GLU A 71 -7.98 -3.76 4.63
CA GLU A 71 -7.15 -4.31 3.55
C GLU A 71 -5.97 -3.38 3.25
N LEU A 72 -6.23 -2.07 3.18
CA LEU A 72 -5.19 -1.08 2.92
C LEU A 72 -4.15 -1.05 4.04
N LEU A 73 -4.61 -0.99 5.29
CA LEU A 73 -3.73 -0.95 6.46
C LEU A 73 -2.94 -2.24 6.63
N LYS A 74 -3.52 -3.39 6.29
CA LYS A 74 -2.82 -4.68 6.26
C LYS A 74 -1.74 -4.71 5.19
N ALA A 75 -2.01 -4.15 4.01
CA ALA A 75 -1.04 -4.10 2.91
C ALA A 75 0.16 -3.20 3.22
N VAL A 76 -0.04 -2.09 3.93
CA VAL A 76 1.06 -1.20 4.37
C VAL A 76 1.68 -1.60 5.72
N GLY A 77 1.25 -2.73 6.28
CA GLY A 77 1.76 -3.23 7.56
C GLY A 77 1.38 -2.41 8.80
N ALA A 78 0.44 -1.46 8.67
CA ALA A 78 -0.03 -0.61 9.75
C ALA A 78 -1.08 -1.29 10.64
N LEU A 79 -1.86 -2.22 10.07
CA LEU A 79 -2.65 -3.20 10.83
C LEU A 79 -1.87 -4.50 10.81
N GLY A 80 -1.63 -5.07 11.99
CA GLY A 80 -0.83 -6.28 12.20
C GLY A 80 -0.89 -7.25 11.02
N TRP A 81 0.29 -7.41 10.41
CA TRP A 81 0.75 -8.55 9.62
C TRP A 81 -0.13 -9.80 9.77
N PRO A 82 -0.34 -10.65 8.75
CA PRO A 82 -0.76 -12.02 9.04
C PRO A 82 0.35 -12.67 9.87
N ALA A 83 0.20 -12.66 11.20
CA ALA A 83 1.10 -13.31 12.15
C ALA A 83 1.53 -14.66 11.57
N LYS A 84 2.82 -14.76 11.22
CA LYS A 84 3.57 -15.86 10.57
C LYS A 84 3.81 -15.72 9.06
N PRO A 85 5.09 -15.50 8.65
CA PRO A 85 5.65 -16.42 7.67
C PRO A 85 5.60 -17.82 8.30
N THR A 86 4.81 -18.73 7.73
CA THR A 86 4.97 -20.16 8.00
C THR A 86 6.37 -20.51 7.52
N ARG A 87 7.35 -20.51 8.43
CA ARG A 87 8.63 -21.18 8.19
C ARG A 87 8.30 -22.63 7.88
N SER A 88 8.32 -22.98 6.61
CA SER A 88 8.39 -24.38 6.19
C SER A 88 9.75 -24.89 6.66
N ARG A 89 9.77 -25.56 7.82
CA ARG A 89 10.86 -26.48 8.15
C ARG A 89 10.59 -27.75 7.35
N LYS A 90 11.43 -28.01 6.36
CA LYS A 90 11.68 -29.36 5.90
C LYS A 90 13.19 -29.56 5.82
#